data_AF-A0AAJ4AKR1-F1
#
_entry.id   AF-A0AAJ4AKR1-F1
#
_cell.length_a   1.000
_cell.length_b   1.000
_cell.length_c   1.000
_cell.angle_alpha   90.00
_cell.angle_beta   90.00
_cell.angle_gamma   90.00
#
_symmetry.space_group_name_H-M   'P 1'
#
loop_
_entity.id
_entity.type
_entity.pdbx_description
1 polymer ?
#
loop_
_entity_poly.entity_id
_entity_poly.type
_entity_poly.pdbx_seq_one_letter_code
_entity_poly.pdbx_strand_id
1 'polypeptide(L)'
;MNNKTFLTLHGGIYTAFAIALFFLPHVMWPMYGVEINDQYAYFLSQHTSIFLGGVAAVSLLLRHIEHRETMRQLFKALVVTNLLGLVITGYAGFIGIFVGFGWSDPAFFTLLTILSYRQLAQQ
;
A
#
# COMPACT_ATOMS: atom_id res chain seq x y z
N MET A 1 -2.03 -17.77 8.09
CA MET A 1 -1.34 -18.10 6.82
C MET A 1 0.15 -18.12 7.11
N ASN A 2 0.97 -18.91 6.42
CA ASN A 2 2.42 -18.82 6.65
C ASN A 2 2.96 -17.47 6.14
N ASN A 3 4.12 -17.06 6.67
CA ASN A 3 4.73 -15.76 6.36
C ASN A 3 5.01 -15.59 4.85
N LYS A 4 5.48 -16.66 4.19
CA LYS A 4 5.81 -16.65 2.76
C LYS A 4 4.61 -16.32 1.89
N THR A 5 3.49 -17.00 2.09
CA THR A 5 2.27 -16.77 1.31
C THR A 5 1.71 -15.38 1.58
N PHE A 6 1.74 -14.93 2.83
CA PHE A 6 1.34 -13.56 3.18
C PHE A 6 2.17 -12.51 2.44
N LEU A 7 3.49 -12.59 2.54
CA LEU A 7 4.39 -11.61 1.94
C LEU A 7 4.40 -11.69 0.41
N THR A 8 4.14 -12.86 -0.17
CA THR A 8 3.95 -13.02 -1.61
C THR A 8 2.70 -12.30 -2.09
N LEU A 9 1.56 -12.50 -1.41
CA LEU A 9 0.31 -11.83 -1.75
C LEU A 9 0.41 -10.32 -1.54
N HIS A 10 0.92 -9.90 -0.37
CA HIS A 10 1.13 -8.50 -0.03
C HIS A 10 2.04 -7.82 -1.06
N GLY A 11 3.19 -8.43 -1.36
CA GLY A 11 4.11 -7.93 -2.38
C GLY A 11 3.46 -7.83 -3.76
N GLY A 12 2.73 -8.86 -4.19
CA GLY A 12 2.03 -8.86 -5.49
C GLY A 12 0.99 -7.74 -5.62
N ILE A 13 0.23 -7.47 -4.57
CA ILE A 13 -0.74 -6.36 -4.54
C ILE A 13 -0.02 -5.01 -4.71
N TYR A 14 1.03 -4.75 -3.93
CA TYR A 14 1.79 -3.51 -4.04
C TYR A 14 2.52 -3.36 -5.37
N THR A 15 3.00 -4.47 -5.96
CA THR A 15 3.55 -4.46 -7.33
C THR A 15 2.48 -4.04 -8.34
N ALA A 16 1.27 -4.60 -8.25
CA ALA A 16 0.18 -4.25 -9.16
C ALA A 16 -0.17 -2.76 -9.08
N PHE A 17 -0.29 -2.21 -7.87
CA PHE A 17 -0.54 -0.78 -7.68
C PHE A 17 0.61 0.10 -8.18
N ALA A 18 1.87 -0.30 -7.93
CA ALA A 18 3.03 0.44 -8.43
C ALA A 18 3.03 0.50 -9.96
N ILE A 19 2.74 -0.61 -10.65
CA ILE A 19 2.65 -0.64 -12.11
C ILE A 19 1.47 0.20 -12.60
N ALA A 20 0.29 0.07 -11.97
CA ALA A 20 -0.90 0.80 -12.36
C ALA A 20 -0.72 2.31 -12.22
N LEU A 21 -0.19 2.80 -11.09
CA LEU A 21 0.04 4.23 -10.88
C LEU A 21 1.17 4.81 -11.71
N PHE A 22 2.10 3.98 -12.17
CA PHE A 22 3.19 4.40 -13.05
C PHE A 22 2.74 4.57 -14.51
N PHE A 23 1.97 3.62 -15.02
CA PHE A 23 1.58 3.58 -16.45
C PHE A 23 0.18 4.11 -16.73
N LEU A 24 -0.75 4.03 -15.77
CA LEU A 24 -2.17 4.32 -15.97
C LEU A 24 -2.73 5.38 -14.98
N PRO A 25 -2.00 6.46 -14.62
CA PRO A 25 -2.50 7.43 -13.65
C PRO A 25 -3.79 8.13 -14.11
N HIS A 26 -3.94 8.40 -15.41
CA HIS A 26 -5.17 8.99 -15.97
C HIS A 26 -6.41 8.11 -15.84
N VAL A 27 -6.24 6.80 -15.64
CA VAL A 27 -7.35 5.88 -15.38
C VAL A 27 -7.57 5.75 -13.87
N MET A 28 -6.48 5.62 -13.11
CA MET A 28 -6.55 5.39 -11.67
C MET A 28 -7.10 6.61 -10.92
N TRP A 29 -6.52 7.79 -11.12
CA TRP A 29 -6.83 9.00 -10.36
C TRP A 29 -8.32 9.40 -10.41
N PRO A 30 -8.99 9.44 -11.58
CA PRO A 30 -10.40 9.79 -11.65
C PRO A 30 -11.32 8.86 -10.86
N MET A 31 -10.95 7.59 -10.66
CA MET A 31 -11.72 6.69 -9.79
C MET A 31 -11.75 7.18 -8.35
N TYR A 32 -10.69 7.84 -7.88
CA TYR A 32 -10.60 8.41 -6.54
C TYR A 32 -11.25 9.80 -6.43
N GLY A 33 -11.75 10.35 -7.54
CA GLY A 33 -12.29 11.70 -7.62
C GLY A 33 -11.22 12.78 -7.77
N VAL A 34 -9.99 12.42 -8.16
CA VAL A 34 -8.90 13.35 -8.42
C VAL A 34 -8.53 13.37 -9.90
N GLU A 35 -8.01 14.49 -10.39
CA GLU A 35 -7.69 14.70 -11.80
C GLU A 35 -6.19 14.90 -12.02
N ILE A 36 -5.69 14.42 -13.16
CA ILE A 36 -4.33 14.70 -13.62
C ILE A 36 -4.38 15.97 -14.47
N ASN A 37 -4.06 17.11 -13.86
CA ASN A 37 -4.20 18.42 -14.49
C ASN A 37 -2.95 18.87 -15.26
N ASP A 38 -1.78 18.31 -14.96
CA ASP A 38 -0.52 18.66 -15.59
C ASP A 38 0.51 17.51 -15.53
N GLN A 39 1.67 17.76 -16.13
CA GLN A 39 2.81 16.83 -16.14
C GLN A 39 3.40 16.56 -14.74
N TYR A 40 3.22 17.47 -13.79
CA TYR A 40 3.75 17.32 -12.43
C TYR A 40 2.86 16.40 -11.60
N ALA A 41 1.53 16.47 -11.75
CA ALA A 41 0.58 15.52 -11.18
C ALA A 41 0.78 14.12 -11.75
N TYR A 42 1.03 14.02 -13.07
CA TYR A 42 1.39 12.75 -13.70
C TYR A 42 2.68 12.18 -13.09
N PHE A 43 3.74 12.98 -13.03
CA PHE A 43 5.00 12.58 -12.43
C PHE A 43 4.84 12.23 -10.94
N LEU A 44 3.98 12.91 -10.19
CA LEU A 44 3.71 12.61 -8.78
C LEU A 44 3.12 11.20 -8.60
N SER A 45 2.23 10.77 -9.50
CA SER A 45 1.72 9.40 -9.50
C SER A 45 2.84 8.37 -9.76
N GLN A 46 3.69 8.65 -10.74
CA GLN A 46 4.85 7.80 -11.05
C GLN A 46 5.84 7.75 -9.88
N HIS A 47 6.09 8.90 -9.25
CA HIS A 47 6.96 9.02 -8.10
C HIS A 47 6.41 8.23 -6.90
N THR A 48 5.09 8.23 -6.69
CA THR A 48 4.43 7.41 -5.65
C THR A 48 4.67 5.91 -5.88
N SER A 49 4.76 5.49 -7.14
CA SER A 49 5.02 4.10 -7.52
C SER A 49 6.38 3.59 -7.03
N ILE A 50 7.36 4.48 -6.79
CA ILE A 50 8.66 4.12 -6.20
C ILE A 50 8.45 3.54 -4.80
N PHE A 51 7.61 4.18 -3.98
CA PHE A 51 7.37 3.74 -2.60
C PHE A 51 6.54 2.47 -2.54
N LEU A 52 5.50 2.36 -3.38
CA LEU A 52 4.70 1.14 -3.50
C LEU A 52 5.56 -0.04 -4.00
N GLY A 53 6.38 0.20 -5.02
CA GLY A 53 7.34 -0.77 -5.52
C GLY A 53 8.38 -1.17 -4.47
N GLY A 54 8.83 -0.22 -3.64
CA GLY A 54 9.72 -0.47 -2.51
C GLY A 54 9.09 -1.40 -1.46
N VAL A 55 7.85 -1.14 -1.06
CA VAL A 55 7.08 -2.02 -0.13
C VAL A 55 6.90 -3.42 -0.73
N ALA A 56 6.62 -3.48 -2.04
CA ALA A 56 6.52 -4.75 -2.75
C ALA A 56 7.85 -5.51 -2.74
N ALA A 57 8.96 -4.85 -3.07
CA ALA A 57 10.29 -5.43 -3.09
C ALA A 57 10.69 -5.97 -1.71
N VAL A 58 10.50 -5.18 -0.65
CA VAL A 58 10.77 -5.60 0.73
C VAL A 58 9.96 -6.86 1.08
N SER A 59 8.67 -6.88 0.74
CA SER A 59 7.81 -8.04 1.00
C SER A 59 8.31 -9.28 0.24
N LEU A 60 8.58 -9.14 -1.06
CA LEU A 60 8.96 -10.25 -1.92
C LEU A 60 10.37 -10.77 -1.63
N LEU A 61 11.34 -9.90 -1.38
CA LEU A 61 12.73 -10.30 -1.14
C LEU A 61 12.91 -10.94 0.24
N LEU A 62 12.18 -10.47 1.26
CA LEU A 62 12.29 -10.97 2.62
C LEU A 62 11.35 -12.16 2.94
N ARG A 63 10.49 -12.58 2.00
CA ARG A 63 9.48 -13.65 2.21
C ARG A 63 10.01 -15.01 2.65
N HIS A 64 11.31 -15.25 2.47
CA HIS A 64 11.99 -16.51 2.81
C HIS A 64 12.77 -16.43 4.12
N ILE A 65 12.75 -15.30 4.82
CA ILE A 65 13.41 -15.17 6.12
C ILE A 65 12.63 -15.94 7.18
N GLU A 66 13.32 -16.82 7.89
CA GLU A 66 12.76 -17.60 8.99
C GLU A 66 13.13 -17.01 10.36
N HIS A 67 14.09 -16.08 10.42
CA HIS A 67 14.53 -15.46 11.66
C HIS A 67 13.39 -14.65 12.31
N ARG A 68 12.90 -15.15 13.45
CA ARG A 68 11.71 -14.68 14.15
C ARG A 68 11.71 -13.18 14.43
N GLU A 69 12.81 -12.65 15.00
CA GLU A 69 12.85 -11.23 15.36
C GLU A 69 12.88 -10.33 14.12
N THR A 70 13.56 -10.74 13.03
CA THR A 70 13.53 -10.01 11.77
C THR A 70 12.12 -9.96 11.18
N MET A 71 11.42 -11.09 11.20
CA MET A 71 10.02 -11.16 10.74
C MET A 71 9.10 -10.30 11.60
N ARG A 72 9.31 -10.29 12.92
CA ARG A 72 8.57 -9.43 13.85
C ARG A 72 8.75 -7.94 13.52
N GLN A 73 9.99 -7.50 13.26
CA GLN A 73 10.27 -6.11 12.88
C GLN A 73 9.70 -5.77 11.51
N LEU A 74 9.78 -6.69 10.54
CA LEU A 74 9.16 -6.52 9.23
C LEU A 74 7.64 -6.32 9.35
N PHE A 75 6.92 -7.16 10.08
CA PHE A 75 5.47 -6.98 10.24
C PHE A 75 5.11 -5.72 11.04
N LYS A 76 5.90 -5.32 12.04
CA LYS A 76 5.73 -4.01 12.70
C LYS A 76 5.84 -2.88 11.68
N ALA A 77 6.87 -2.90 10.82
CA ALA A 77 7.05 -1.89 9.79
C ALA A 77 5.83 -1.86 8.85
N LEU A 78 5.35 -3.01 8.38
CA LEU A 78 4.15 -3.09 7.52
C LEU A 78 2.89 -2.55 8.23
N VAL A 79 2.68 -2.87 9.51
CA VAL A 79 1.57 -2.32 10.30
C VAL A 79 1.65 -0.80 10.38
N VAL A 80 2.82 -0.25 10.70
CA VAL A 80 3.03 1.20 10.80
C VAL A 80 2.81 1.89 9.45
N THR A 81 3.36 1.35 8.36
CA THR A 81 3.15 1.87 7.01
C THR A 81 1.66 1.87 6.63
N ASN A 82 0.94 0.80 6.94
CA ASN A 82 -0.49 0.72 6.63
C ASN A 82 -1.33 1.69 7.49
N LEU A 83 -0.97 1.88 8.76
CA LEU A 83 -1.61 2.88 9.62
C LEU A 83 -1.39 4.30 9.09
N LEU A 84 -0.17 4.62 8.62
CA LEU A 84 0.10 5.90 7.97
C LEU A 84 -0.77 6.08 6.72
N GLY A 85 -0.87 5.05 5.88
CA GLY A 85 -1.75 5.05 4.72
C GLY A 85 -3.21 5.30 5.10
N LEU A 86 -3.72 4.60 6.12
CA LEU A 86 -5.08 4.78 6.64
C LEU A 86 -5.32 6.22 7.11
N VAL A 87 -4.41 6.78 7.90
CA VAL A 87 -4.56 8.14 8.45
C VAL A 87 -4.55 9.18 7.32
N ILE A 88 -3.61 9.09 6.39
CA ILE A 88 -3.45 10.06 5.30
C ILE A 88 -4.60 9.99 4.31
N THR A 89 -4.98 8.79 3.87
CA THR A 89 -6.07 8.60 2.90
C THR A 89 -7.44 8.83 3.53
N GLY A 90 -7.61 8.50 4.81
CA GLY A 90 -8.78 8.85 5.58
C GLY A 90 -8.94 10.36 5.71
N TYR A 91 -7.84 11.07 6.02
CA TYR A 91 -7.83 12.54 6.04
C TYR A 91 -8.26 13.13 4.70
N ALA A 92 -7.72 12.63 3.58
CA ALA A 92 -8.10 13.05 2.23
C ALA A 92 -9.60 12.84 1.93
N GLY A 93 -10.17 11.72 2.41
CA GLY A 93 -11.61 11.47 2.33
C GLY A 93 -12.44 12.46 3.16
N PHE A 94 -12.03 12.75 4.40
CA PHE A 94 -12.74 13.66 5.29
C PHE A 94 -12.78 15.10 4.80
N ILE A 95 -11.71 15.60 4.17
CA ILE A 95 -11.67 16.97 3.63
C ILE A 95 -12.24 17.08 2.21
N GLY A 96 -12.75 15.98 1.64
CA GLY A 96 -13.42 15.97 0.34
C GLY A 96 -12.50 15.91 -0.88
N ILE A 97 -11.20 15.61 -0.70
CA ILE A 97 -10.28 15.35 -1.83
C ILE A 97 -10.62 13.99 -2.47
N PHE A 98 -10.78 12.96 -1.64
CA PHE A 98 -11.23 11.65 -2.11
C PHE A 98 -12.76 11.54 -2.02
N VAL A 99 -13.39 11.21 -3.14
CA VAL A 99 -14.85 11.02 -3.23
C VAL A 99 -15.19 9.71 -3.93
N GLY A 100 -16.39 9.18 -3.69
CA GLY A 100 -16.84 7.93 -4.30
C GLY A 100 -15.90 6.76 -4.00
N PHE A 101 -15.31 6.16 -5.04
CA PHE A 101 -14.38 5.04 -4.90
C PHE A 101 -13.06 5.45 -4.23
N GLY A 102 -12.81 6.76 -4.02
CA GLY A 102 -11.68 7.25 -3.23
C GLY A 102 -11.65 6.73 -1.79
N TRP A 103 -12.80 6.40 -1.22
CA TRP A 103 -12.91 5.77 0.10
C TRP A 103 -12.41 4.31 0.15
N SER A 104 -12.14 3.70 -1.01
CA SER A 104 -11.56 2.35 -1.07
C SER A 104 -10.14 2.29 -0.49
N ASP A 105 -9.37 3.37 -0.58
CA ASP A 105 -7.99 3.44 -0.06
C ASP A 105 -7.92 3.33 1.48
N PRO A 106 -8.63 4.15 2.28
CA PRO A 106 -8.62 3.97 3.73
C PRO A 106 -9.21 2.61 4.14
N ALA A 107 -10.20 2.08 3.43
CA ALA A 107 -10.70 0.74 3.67
C ALA A 107 -9.63 -0.34 3.41
N PHE A 108 -8.88 -0.21 2.31
CA PHE A 108 -7.79 -1.10 1.93
C PHE A 108 -6.66 -1.07 2.98
N PHE A 109 -6.23 0.11 3.40
CA PHE A 109 -5.20 0.24 4.43
C PHE A 109 -5.65 -0.27 5.80
N THR A 110 -6.95 -0.11 6.13
CA THR A 110 -7.52 -0.73 7.34
C THR A 110 -7.41 -2.25 7.27
N LEU A 111 -7.82 -2.85 6.16
CA LEU A 111 -7.74 -4.29 5.96
C LEU A 111 -6.28 -4.78 6.06
N LEU A 112 -5.35 -4.15 5.36
CA LEU A 112 -3.93 -4.53 5.41
C LEU A 112 -3.33 -4.34 6.80
N THR A 113 -3.72 -3.30 7.54
CA THR A 113 -3.31 -3.12 8.93
C THR A 113 -3.73 -4.31 9.79
N ILE A 114 -5.02 -4.70 9.71
CA ILE A 114 -5.56 -5.82 10.48
C ILE A 114 -4.85 -7.12 10.11
N LEU A 115 -4.68 -7.39 8.81
CA LEU A 115 -4.03 -8.62 8.34
C LEU A 115 -2.55 -8.68 8.76
N SER A 116 -1.80 -7.59 8.62
CA SER A 116 -0.41 -7.49 9.06
C SER A 116 -0.27 -7.59 10.57
N TYR A 117 -1.19 -6.99 11.34
CA TYR A 117 -1.22 -7.10 12.80
C TYR A 117 -1.49 -8.53 13.26
N ARG A 118 -2.43 -9.23 12.61
CA ARG A 118 -2.68 -10.65 12.89
C ARG A 118 -1.47 -11.51 12.58
N GLN A 119 -0.71 -11.20 11.54
CA GLN A 119 0.52 -11.91 11.21
C GLN A 119 1.64 -11.59 12.20
N LEU A 120 1.73 -10.34 12.68
CA LEU A 120 2.64 -9.92 13.75
C LEU A 120 2.36 -10.66 15.06
N ALA A 121 1.09 -10.79 15.45
CA ALA A 121 0.69 -11.49 16.66
C ALA A 121 1.00 -13.01 16.61
N GLN A 122 1.22 -13.56 15.42
CA GLN A 122 1.62 -14.96 15.22
C GLN A 122 3.14 -15.15 15.21
N GLN A 123 3.94 -14.07 15.18
CA GLN A 123 5.40 -14.17 15.27
C GLN A 123 5.82 -14.44 16.70
#